data_AF-A0A1H8PDD7-F1
#
_entry.id   AF-A0A1H8PDD7-F1
#
_cell.length_a   1.000
_cell.length_b   1.000
_cell.length_c   1.000
_cell.angle_alpha   90.00
_cell.angle_beta   90.00
_cell.angle_gamma   90.00
#
_symmetry.space_group_name_H-M   'P 1'
#
loop_
_entity.id
_entity.type
_entity.pdbx_description
1 polymer ?
#
loop_
_entity_poly.entity_id
_entity_poly.type
_entity_poly.pdbx_seq_one_letter_code
_entity_poly.pdbx_strand_id
1 'polypeptide(L)' 'MTSWEYASVITANDAQSQRAGVSVKLPGGALERQAGDTSSVLNRLGADGWELVSYHSSGAGTWGFEQFWLKRPSAT' A
#
# COMPACT_ATOMS: atom_id res chain seq x y z
N MET A 1 3.59 -11.69 -24.05
CA MET A 1 2.83 -10.60 -23.40
C MET A 1 3.37 -10.44 -21.99
N THR A 2 3.69 -9.23 -21.55
CA THR A 2 4.10 -8.99 -20.16
C THR A 2 2.87 -9.12 -19.27
N SER A 3 2.88 -10.06 -18.34
CA SER A 3 1.86 -10.15 -17.29
C SER A 3 2.20 -9.16 -16.17
N TRP A 4 1.18 -8.62 -15.51
CA TRP A 4 1.34 -7.63 -14.45
C TRP A 4 0.75 -8.15 -13.15
N GLU A 5 1.48 -7.91 -12.06
CA GLU A 5 0.99 -8.11 -10.71
C GLU A 5 0.62 -6.78 -10.08
N TYR A 6 -0.37 -6.80 -9.18
CA TYR A 6 -0.86 -5.59 -8.51
C TYR A 6 -0.82 -5.76 -7.00
N ALA A 7 -0.38 -4.70 -6.31
CA ALA A 7 -0.38 -4.61 -4.87
C ALA A 7 -1.17 -3.38 -4.42
N SER A 8 -1.67 -3.43 -3.19
CA SER A 8 -2.34 -2.30 -2.55
C SER A 8 -1.66 -1.94 -1.24
N VAL A 9 -1.45 -0.64 -0.99
CA VAL A 9 -0.96 -0.10 0.28
C VAL A 9 -2.05 0.81 0.83
N ILE A 10 -2.53 0.52 2.03
CA ILE A 10 -3.56 1.32 2.72
C ILE A 10 -2.94 1.92 3.97
N THR A 11 -3.06 3.24 4.10
CA THR A 11 -2.80 3.95 5.35
C THR A 11 -4.12 4.39 5.93
N ALA A 12 -4.39 3.99 7.16
CA ALA A 12 -5.56 4.43 7.91
C ALA A 12 -5.20 4.58 9.38
N ASN A 13 -5.90 5.48 10.08
CA ASN A 13 -5.78 5.59 11.53
C ASN A 13 -6.29 4.30 12.17
N ASP A 14 -5.52 3.74 13.10
CA ASP A 14 -6.12 2.77 14.00
C ASP A 14 -7.15 3.48 14.89
N ALA A 15 -8.33 2.87 15.05
CA ALA A 15 -9.45 3.48 15.75
C ALA A 15 -9.19 3.71 17.25
N GLN A 16 -8.06 3.22 17.77
CA GLN A 16 -7.80 3.10 19.21
C GLN A 16 -6.68 4.03 19.69
N SER A 17 -5.59 4.15 18.95
CA SER A 17 -4.45 5.04 19.24
C SER A 17 -4.39 6.27 18.33
N GLN A 18 -5.25 6.33 17.31
CA GLN A 18 -5.25 7.35 16.25
C GLN A 18 -3.91 7.48 15.52
N ARG A 19 -3.06 6.45 15.60
CA ARG A 19 -1.84 6.40 14.81
C ARG A 19 -2.20 5.87 13.43
N ALA A 20 -1.83 6.62 12.40
CA ALA A 20 -1.84 6.11 11.05
C ALA A 20 -0.95 4.88 11.02
N GLY A 21 -1.45 3.78 10.47
CA GLY A 21 -0.54 2.72 10.09
C GLY A 21 -0.92 2.08 8.79
N VAL A 22 0.06 1.33 8.30
CA VAL A 22 0.16 0.95 6.91
C VAL A 22 -0.08 -0.54 6.80
N SER A 23 -0.96 -0.94 5.88
CA SER A 23 -1.21 -2.33 5.55
C SER A 23 -0.94 -2.55 4.07
N VAL A 24 -0.31 -3.66 3.72
CA VAL A 24 0.03 -4.02 2.35
C VAL A 24 -0.68 -5.32 1.98
N LYS A 25 -1.27 -5.37 0.79
CA LYS A 25 -1.77 -6.60 0.18
C LYS A 25 -0.99 -6.86 -1.10
N LEU A 26 -0.12 -7.86 -1.04
CA LEU A 26 0.62 -8.36 -2.20
C LEU A 26 -0.23 -9.39 -2.98
N PRO A 27 0.06 -9.62 -4.28
CA PRO A 27 -0.60 -10.67 -5.05
C PRO A 27 -0.49 -12.03 -4.34
N GLY A 28 -1.61 -12.75 -4.24
CA GLY A 28 -1.67 -14.06 -3.58
C GLY A 28 -1.50 -14.05 -2.06
N GLY A 29 -1.20 -12.89 -1.46
CA GLY A 29 -1.00 -12.74 -0.01
C GLY A 29 -2.23 -12.25 0.76
N ALA A 30 -2.13 -12.32 2.08
CA ALA A 30 -3.07 -11.66 2.99
C ALA A 30 -2.81 -10.15 3.07
N LEU A 31 -3.74 -9.41 3.70
CA LEU A 31 -3.50 -8.01 4.07
C LEU A 31 -2.65 -7.99 5.35
N GLU A 32 -1.45 -7.44 5.28
CA GLU A 32 -0.49 -7.46 6.38
C GLU A 32 -0.12 -6.05 6.85
N ARG A 33 -0.22 -5.83 8.17
CA ARG A 33 0.25 -4.59 8.82
C ARG A 33 1.77 -4.51 8.69
N GLN A 34 2.26 -3.37 8.27
CA GLN A 34 3.69 -3.10 8.10
C GLN A 34 4.25 -2.27 9.25
N ALA A 35 5.54 -2.43 9.50
CA ALA A 35 6.31 -1.48 10.30
C ALA A 35 6.72 -0.27 9.45
N GLY A 36 6.71 0.92 10.06
CA GLY A 36 7.07 2.17 9.40
C GLY A 36 5.89 2.98 8.89
N ASP A 37 6.20 4.16 8.35
CA ASP A 37 5.22 5.07 7.75
C ASP A 37 4.96 4.74 6.26
N THR A 38 3.98 5.43 5.66
CA THR A 38 3.58 5.24 4.27
C THR A 38 4.77 5.38 3.32
N SER A 39 5.59 6.42 3.50
CA SER A 39 6.74 6.71 2.64
C SER A 39 7.80 5.60 2.70
N SER A 40 8.09 5.09 3.90
CA SER A 40 9.06 4.01 4.11
C SER A 40 8.60 2.72 3.42
N VAL A 41 7.32 2.38 3.54
CA VAL A 41 6.74 1.20 2.88
C VAL A 41 6.74 1.35 1.36
N LEU A 42 6.34 2.50 0.84
CA LEU A 42 6.32 2.76 -0.60
C LEU A 42 7.74 2.75 -1.20
N ASN A 43 8.72 3.35 -0.52
CA ASN A 43 10.12 3.34 -0.98
C ASN A 43 10.70 1.93 -1.04
N ARG A 44 10.42 1.09 -0.02
CA ARG A 44 10.84 -0.31 -0.03
C ARG A 44 10.21 -1.08 -1.20
N LEU A 45 8.92 -0.92 -1.43
CA LEU A 45 8.24 -1.56 -2.56
C LEU A 45 8.78 -1.03 -3.91
N GLY A 46 9.11 0.26 -4.01
CA GLY A 46 9.78 0.84 -5.17
C GLY A 46 11.14 0.21 -5.45
N ALA A 47 11.94 -0.05 -4.41
CA ALA A 47 13.21 -0.79 -4.53
C ALA A 47 13.01 -2.24 -5.00
N ASP A 48 11.86 -2.85 -4.66
CA ASP A 48 11.44 -4.18 -5.12
C ASP A 48 10.81 -4.17 -6.53
N GLY A 49 10.87 -3.03 -7.23
CA GLY A 49 10.39 -2.87 -8.61
C GLY A 49 8.89 -2.57 -8.74
N TRP A 50 8.21 -2.22 -7.65
CA TRP A 50 6.81 -1.78 -7.70
C TRP A 50 6.69 -0.31 -8.11
N GLU A 51 5.80 -0.04 -9.05
CA GLU A 51 5.52 1.29 -9.58
C GLU A 51 4.13 1.76 -9.14
N LEU A 52 4.01 3.03 -8.73
CA LEU A 52 2.73 3.65 -8.40
C LEU A 52 1.87 3.82 -9.65
N VAL A 53 0.63 3.32 -9.58
CA VAL A 53 -0.35 3.40 -10.67
C VAL A 53 -1.46 4.39 -10.34
N SER A 54 -1.93 4.38 -9.11
CA SER A 54 -3.03 5.22 -8.67
C SER A 54 -2.96 5.50 -7.18
N TYR A 55 -3.52 6.64 -6.80
CA TYR A 55 -3.67 7.09 -5.43
C TYR A 55 -5.11 7.56 -5.22
N HIS A 56 -5.70 7.18 -4.09
CA HIS A 56 -7.00 7.62 -3.65
C HIS A 56 -6.96 7.97 -2.17
N SER A 57 -7.55 9.10 -1.80
CA SER A 57 -7.75 9.50 -0.42
C SER A 57 -9.24 9.73 -0.17
N SER A 58 -9.75 9.23 0.96
CA SER A 58 -11.13 9.48 1.39
C SER A 58 -11.30 10.82 2.13
N GLY A 59 -10.22 11.60 2.26
CA GLY A 59 -10.21 12.88 2.96
C GLY A 59 -9.75 12.77 4.42
N ALA A 60 -9.65 13.92 5.09
CA ALA A 60 -9.20 14.01 6.48
C ALA A 60 -10.32 13.64 7.47
N GLY A 61 -9.99 12.91 8.54
CA GLY A 61 -10.90 12.60 9.63
C GLY A 61 -10.58 11.28 10.33
N THR A 62 -11.34 10.95 11.36
CA THR A 62 -11.16 9.73 12.17
C THR A 62 -11.21 8.44 11.34
N TRP A 63 -11.94 8.46 10.21
CA TRP A 63 -12.12 7.33 9.30
C TRP A 63 -11.46 7.56 7.92
N GLY A 64 -10.62 8.59 7.82
CA GLY A 64 -9.85 8.88 6.62
C GLY A 64 -8.85 7.77 6.34
N PHE A 65 -8.67 7.46 5.06
CA PHE A 65 -7.63 6.56 4.59
C PHE A 65 -7.01 7.07 3.30
N GLU A 66 -5.79 6.63 3.06
CA GLU A 66 -5.07 6.76 1.81
C GLU A 66 -4.81 5.36 1.24
N GLN A 67 -5.08 5.19 -0.05
CA GLN A 67 -4.89 3.94 -0.78
C GLN A 67 -3.98 4.21 -1.97
N PHE A 68 -2.90 3.44 -2.05
CA PHE A 68 -1.96 3.41 -3.16
C PHE A 68 -2.09 2.07 -3.88
N TRP A 69 -2.20 2.11 -5.19
CA TRP A 69 -2.19 0.94 -6.06
C TRP A 69 -0.86 0.89 -6.80
N LEU A 70 -0.19 -0.26 -6.71
CA LEU A 70 1.11 -0.49 -7.30
C LEU A 70 1.02 -1.61 -8.33
N LYS A 71 1.92 -1.58 -9.32
CA LYS A 71 2.12 -2.69 -10.26
C LYS A 71 3.58 -3.06 -10.39
N ARG A 72 3.86 -4.29 -10.83
CA ARG A 72 5.17 -4.68 -11.34
C ARG A 72 5.02 -5.77 -12.41
N PRO A 73 6.01 -5.97 -13.29
CA PRO A 73 6.02 -7.12 -14.19
C PRO A 73 5.98 -8.42 -13.38
N SER A 74 5.11 -9.34 -13.77
CA SER A 74 5.07 -10.68 -13.20
C SER A 74 6.32 -11.44 -13.64
N ALA A 75 7.06 -12.02 -12.68
CA ALA A 75 8.16 -12.90 -13.00
C ALA A 75 7.57 -14.19 -13.57
N THR A 76 7.66 -14.35 -14.90
CA THR A 76 7.29 -15.58 -15.62
C THR A 76 8.13 -16.78 -15.18
#